data_AF-A0A2V7VT96-F1
#
_entry.id   AF-A0A2V7VT96-F1
#
_cell.length_a   1.000
_cell.length_b   1.000
_cell.length_c   1.000
_cell.angle_alpha   90.00
_cell.angle_beta   90.00
_cell.angle_gamma   90.00
#
_symmetry.space_group_name_H-M   'P 1'
#
loop_
_entity.id
_entity.type
_entity.pdbx_description
1 polymer ?
#
loop_
_entity_poly.entity_id
_entity_poly.type
_entity_poly.pdbx_seq_one_letter_code
_entity_poly.pdbx_strand_id
1 'polypeptide(L)' 'MTSQGKHIIDEFEALPDAAKREVLGELIRTSRFIEYPQVSEDELVSAADELFLEYDRRQWLLRRRH' A
#
# COMPACT_ATOMS: atom_id res chain seq x y z
N MET A 1 12.63 -7.32 0.04
CA MET A 1 12.89 -5.88 0.32
C MET A 1 14.37 -5.70 0.64
N THR A 2 15.04 -4.71 0.05
CA THR A 2 16.46 -4.42 0.33
C THR A 2 16.59 -3.60 1.63
N SER A 3 17.79 -3.57 2.23
CA SER A 3 18.06 -2.78 3.44
C SER A 3 17.82 -1.28 3.23
N GLN A 4 18.20 -0.77 2.06
CA GLN A 4 17.92 0.62 1.64
C GLN A 4 16.42 0.86 1.47
N GLY A 5 15.70 -0.08 0.85
CA GLY A 5 14.24 0.02 0.70
C GLY A 5 13.53 0.07 2.05
N LYS A 6 13.98 -0.72 3.03
CA LYS A 6 13.43 -0.68 4.39
C LYS A 6 13.64 0.69 5.05
N HIS A 7 14.85 1.25 4.95
CA HIS A 7 15.15 2.55 5.53
C HIS A 7 14.26 3.67 4.98
N ILE A 8 14.03 3.67 3.66
CA ILE A 8 13.15 4.65 3.01
C ILE A 8 11.71 4.54 3.53
N ILE A 9 11.22 3.32 3.75
CA ILE A 9 9.87 3.10 4.31
C ILE A 9 9.80 3.54 5.77
N ASP A 10 10.80 3.20 6.59
CA ASP A 10 10.84 3.59 7.99
C ASP A 10 10.86 5.13 8.14
N GLU A 11 11.62 5.84 7.30
CA GLU A 11 11.64 7.30 7.26
C GLU A 11 10.30 7.90 6.79
N PHE A 12 9.69 7.33 5.76
CA PHE A 12 8.38 7.75 5.29
C PHE A 12 7.30 7.56 6.36
N GLU A 13 7.32 6.45 7.10
CA GLU A 13 6.39 6.17 8.19
C GLU A 13 6.55 7.12 9.39
N ALA A 14 7.75 7.68 9.59
CA ALA A 14 8.01 8.67 10.64
C ALA A 14 7.47 10.08 10.32
N LEU A 15 7.10 10.36 9.05
CA LEU A 15 6.62 11.68 8.65
C LEU A 15 5.23 12.02 9.22
N PRO A 16 4.93 13.32 9.44
CA PRO A 16 3.56 13.77 9.70
C PRO A 16 2.62 13.47 8.53
N ASP A 17 1.33 13.25 8.81
CA ASP A 17 0.33 12.85 7.79
C ASP A 17 0.19 13.83 6.62
N ALA A 18 0.45 15.11 6.83
CA ALA A 18 0.47 16.10 5.75
C ALA A 18 1.63 15.85 4.77
N ALA A 19 2.83 15.65 5.31
CA ALA A 19 4.03 15.35 4.52
C ALA A 19 3.96 13.96 3.86
N LYS A 20 3.39 12.96 4.54
CA LYS A 20 3.13 11.64 3.94
C LYS A 20 2.27 11.74 2.69
N ARG A 21 1.20 12.54 2.73
CA ARG A 21 0.29 12.73 1.59
C ARG A 21 1.00 13.38 0.39
N GLU A 22 1.86 14.35 0.64
CA GLU A 22 2.67 15.01 -0.39
C GLU A 22 3.65 14.02 -1.05
N VAL A 23 4.44 13.31 -0.23
CA VAL A 23 5.40 12.32 -0.72
C VAL A 23 4.71 11.19 -1.47
N LEU A 24 3.57 10.70 -0.96
CA LEU A 24 2.79 9.66 -1.63
C LEU A 24 2.31 10.13 -3.02
N GLY A 25 1.90 11.39 -3.13
CA GLY A 25 1.53 11.99 -4.41
C GLY A 25 2.67 11.95 -5.43
N GLU A 26 3.89 12.30 -5.04
CA GLU A 26 5.05 12.22 -5.93
C GLU A 26 5.44 10.78 -6.28
N LEU A 27 5.35 9.85 -5.32
CA LEU A 27 5.63 8.43 -5.56
C LEU A 27 4.65 7.82 -6.58
N ILE A 28 3.35 8.17 -6.48
CA ILE A 28 2.33 7.74 -7.46
C ILE A 28 2.60 8.35 -8.83
N ARG A 29 2.99 9.63 -8.91
CA ARG A 29 3.35 10.23 -10.21
C ARG A 29 4.60 9.60 -10.81
N THR A 30 5.53 9.15 -9.96
CA THR A 30 6.75 8.46 -10.38
C THR A 30 6.46 7.03 -10.82
N SER A 31 5.51 6.35 -10.18
CA SER A 31 5.20 4.94 -10.47
C SER A 31 4.71 4.72 -11.91
N ARG A 32 4.15 5.73 -12.57
CA ARG A 32 3.76 5.66 -13.98
C ARG A 32 4.93 5.36 -14.94
N PHE A 33 6.16 5.62 -14.52
CA PHE A 33 7.37 5.36 -15.29
C PHE A 33 8.00 4.00 -14.98
N ILE A 34 7.44 3.25 -14.03
CA ILE A 34 7.87 1.90 -13.71
C ILE A 34 7.13 0.95 -14.66
N GLU A 35 7.89 0.16 -15.41
CA GLU A 35 7.32 -0.94 -16.19
C GLU A 35 6.87 -2.04 -15.24
N TYR A 36 5.56 -2.21 -15.14
CA TYR A 36 4.98 -3.34 -14.44
C TYR A 36 4.77 -4.50 -15.42
N PRO A 37 4.97 -5.75 -14.98
CA PRO A 37 4.55 -6.90 -15.77
C PRO A 37 3.06 -6.80 -16.07
N GLN A 38 2.64 -7.31 -17.23
CA GLN A 38 1.21 -7.41 -17.53
C GLN A 38 0.54 -8.29 -16.48
N VAL A 39 -0.49 -7.74 -15.85
CA VAL A 39 -1.34 -8.46 -14.91
C VAL A 39 -2.60 -8.86 -15.66
N SER A 40 -2.98 -10.14 -15.56
CA SER A 40 -4.23 -10.63 -16.12
C SER A 40 -5.44 -10.11 -15.34
N GLU A 41 -6.62 -10.13 -15.97
CA GLU A 41 -7.86 -9.73 -15.31
C GLU A 41 -8.16 -10.60 -14.08
N ASP A 42 -7.95 -11.92 -14.18
CA ASP A 42 -8.14 -12.85 -13.06
C ASP A 42 -7.21 -12.55 -11.88
N GLU A 43 -5.96 -12.18 -12.15
CA GLU A 43 -5.00 -11.76 -11.11
C GLU A 43 -5.42 -10.44 -10.44
N LEU A 44 -5.98 -9.49 -11.21
CA LEU A 44 -6.50 -8.24 -10.64
C LEU A 44 -7.72 -8.50 -9.74
N VAL A 45 -8.64 -9.36 -10.18
CA VAL A 45 -9.83 -9.74 -9.39
C VAL A 45 -9.40 -10.45 -8.10
N SER A 46 -8.49 -11.43 -8.20
CA SER A 46 -7.97 -12.14 -7.04
C SER A 46 -7.28 -11.19 -6.05
N ALA A 47 -6.47 -10.25 -6.53
CA ALA A 47 -5.80 -9.26 -5.68
C ALA A 47 -6.80 -8.33 -4.98
N ALA A 48 -7.86 -7.93 -5.68
CA ALA A 48 -8.93 -7.13 -5.09
C ALA A 48 -9.66 -7.89 -3.98
N ASP A 49 -10.02 -9.16 -4.22
CA ASP A 49 -10.68 -10.02 -3.23
C ASP A 49 -9.83 -10.19 -1.96
N GLU A 50 -8.53 -10.42 -2.10
CA GLU A 50 -7.61 -10.52 -0.97
C GLU A 50 -7.57 -9.24 -0.13
N LEU A 51 -7.51 -8.08 -0.78
CA LEU A 51 -7.53 -6.78 -0.13
C LEU A 51 -8.85 -6.59 0.64
N PHE A 52 -9.99 -6.84 0.01
CA PHE A 52 -11.30 -6.70 0.68
C PHE A 52 -11.42 -7.63 1.90
N LEU A 53 -10.97 -8.88 1.78
CA LEU A 53 -10.94 -9.84 2.90
C LEU A 53 -10.01 -9.39 4.04
N GLU A 54 -8.89 -8.75 3.74
CA GLU A 54 -8.01 -8.17 4.76
C GLU A 54 -8.70 -6.99 5.48
N TYR A 55 -9.32 -6.08 4.73
CA TYR A 55 -10.05 -4.95 5.30
C TYR A 55 -11.19 -5.42 6.20
N ASP A 56 -11.94 -6.43 5.77
CA ASP A 56 -13.00 -7.04 6.59
C ASP A 56 -12.40 -7.61 7.88
N ARG A 57 -11.34 -8.42 7.79
CA ARG A 57 -10.68 -8.98 8.99
C ARG A 57 -10.25 -7.89 9.97
N ARG A 58 -9.68 -6.79 9.49
CA ARG A 58 -9.29 -5.63 10.32
C ARG A 58 -10.51 -4.96 10.96
N GLN A 59 -11.61 -4.77 10.23
CA GLN A 59 -12.85 -4.22 10.79
C GLN A 59 -13.48 -5.15 11.83
N TRP A 60 -13.48 -6.45 11.60
CA TRP A 60 -13.96 -7.46 12.56
C TRP A 60 -13.15 -7.44 13.86
N LEU A 61 -11.83 -7.29 13.78
CA LEU A 61 -10.95 -7.16 14.95
C LEU A 61 -11.19 -5.85 15.72
N LEU A 62 -11.49 -4.75 15.04
CA LEU A 62 -11.86 -3.48 15.68
C LEU A 62 -13.22 -3.55 16.38
N ARG A 63 -14.20 -4.23 15.79
CA ARG A 63 -15.55 -4.40 16.37
C ARG A 63 -15.59 -5.35 17.57
N ARG A 64 -14.66 -6.31 17.69
CA ARG A 64 -14.55 -7.23 18.85
C ARG A 64 -13.81 -6.64 20.06
N ARG A 65 -13.21 -5.45 19.92
CA ARG A 65 -12.52 -4.74 21.02
C ARG A 65 -13.40 -3.73 21.77
N HIS A 66 -14.67 -3.59 21.35
CA HIS A 66 -15.72 -2.85 22.05
C HIS A 66 -16.77 -3.83 22.58
#